data_AF-A0A034V098-F1
#
_entry.id   AF-A0A034V098-F1
#
_cell.length_a   1.000
_cell.length_b   1.000
_cell.length_c   1.000
_cell.angle_alpha   90.00
_cell.angle_beta   90.00
_cell.angle_gamma   90.00
#
_symmetry.space_group_name_H-M   'P 1'
#
loop_
_entity.id
_entity.type
_entity.pdbx_description
1 polymer ?
#
loop_
_entity_poly.entity_id
_entity_poly.type
_entity_poly.pdbx_seq_one_letter_code
_entity_poly.pdbx_strand_id
1 'polypeptide(L)'
;TSEKVNVFNELLDKMSEGFDKVIANGDIKDMHKEDVRDMTEELVGMVSKFSNKSERFVDVQSLLWEFEGGMLRVADERAPLAPKHAQLIEYYGAHTKLNDTVLAAINIWMHAICRSFELLRDMGVASSHNVHKGDHGLVVDKLTVQMIAFGMDETEALTVVSLDYLTTAVLTKPMLQDMQAKLGGTEMTAQIISFKENPFWWYPTEHPITTTVFYFSAFSEADPTISGIELKEPFKFEMLQQRTLKEPALLRGYVEAAEEMP
;
A
#
# COMPACT_ATOMS: atom_id res chain seq x y z
N THR A 1 -4.40 -21.79 -12.94
CA THR A 1 -4.23 -20.71 -11.93
C THR A 1 -3.58 -19.52 -12.61
N SER A 2 -2.32 -19.63 -13.06
CA SER A 2 -1.64 -18.58 -13.87
C SER A 2 -2.40 -18.09 -15.12
N GLU A 3 -3.11 -18.95 -15.85
CA GLU A 3 -3.77 -18.56 -17.12
C GLU A 3 -4.82 -17.45 -16.96
N LYS A 4 -5.61 -17.46 -15.86
CA LYS A 4 -6.61 -16.41 -15.60
C LYS A 4 -5.97 -15.08 -15.25
N VAL A 5 -4.89 -15.11 -14.47
CA VAL A 5 -4.13 -13.91 -14.10
C VAL A 5 -3.39 -13.36 -15.33
N ASN A 6 -2.91 -14.22 -16.24
CA ASN A 6 -2.30 -13.77 -17.49
C ASN A 6 -3.30 -13.04 -18.40
N VAL A 7 -4.53 -13.54 -18.54
CA VAL A 7 -5.58 -12.82 -19.29
C VAL A 7 -5.91 -11.49 -18.62
N PHE A 8 -5.95 -11.46 -17.29
CA PHE A 8 -6.13 -10.21 -16.55
C PHE A 8 -4.96 -9.24 -16.75
N ASN A 9 -3.72 -9.72 -16.73
CA ASN A 9 -2.52 -8.93 -17.01
C ASN A 9 -2.56 -8.35 -18.43
N GLU A 10 -2.94 -9.13 -19.43
CA GLU A 10 -3.08 -8.64 -20.80
C GLU A 10 -4.15 -7.53 -20.91
N LEU A 11 -5.25 -7.66 -20.16
CA LEU A 11 -6.26 -6.61 -20.07
C LEU A 11 -5.71 -5.35 -19.38
N LEU A 12 -5.01 -5.51 -18.26
CA LEU A 12 -4.39 -4.40 -17.52
C LEU A 12 -3.34 -3.67 -18.37
N ASP A 13 -2.48 -4.41 -19.08
CA ASP A 13 -1.46 -3.85 -19.97
C ASP A 13 -2.11 -3.03 -21.09
N LYS A 14 -3.16 -3.54 -21.73
CA LYS A 14 -3.91 -2.81 -22.77
C LYS A 14 -4.57 -1.54 -22.25
N MET A 15 -5.12 -1.58 -21.03
CA MET A 15 -5.71 -0.40 -20.40
C MET A 15 -4.63 0.63 -20.07
N SER A 16 -3.52 0.19 -19.48
CA SER A 16 -2.39 1.05 -19.09
C SER A 16 -1.78 1.73 -20.30
N GLU A 17 -1.49 0.99 -21.38
CA GLU A 17 -1.01 1.56 -22.64
C GLU A 17 -2.00 2.56 -23.26
N GLY A 18 -3.31 2.38 -23.02
CA GLY A 18 -4.34 3.31 -23.44
C GLY A 18 -4.26 4.62 -22.67
N PHE A 19 -4.18 4.55 -21.34
CA PHE A 19 -4.06 5.73 -20.47
C PHE A 19 -2.76 6.48 -20.70
N ASP A 20 -1.64 5.79 -20.84
CA ASP A 20 -0.34 6.41 -21.15
C ASP A 20 -0.43 7.32 -22.38
N LYS A 21 -1.13 6.86 -23.43
CA LYS A 21 -1.34 7.65 -24.66
C LYS A 21 -2.27 8.83 -24.44
N VAL A 22 -3.39 8.63 -23.74
CA VAL A 22 -4.37 9.68 -23.45
C VAL A 22 -3.75 10.79 -22.58
N ILE A 23 -2.94 10.41 -21.59
CA ILE A 23 -2.22 11.34 -20.71
C ILE A 23 -1.12 12.06 -21.50
N ALA A 24 -0.30 11.34 -22.28
CA ALA A 24 0.79 11.94 -23.05
C ALA A 24 0.29 12.92 -24.13
N ASN A 25 -0.88 12.67 -24.71
CA ASN A 25 -1.52 13.59 -25.66
C ASN A 25 -2.16 14.81 -24.98
N GLY A 26 -2.36 14.75 -23.65
CA GLY A 26 -3.07 15.77 -22.89
C GLY A 26 -4.59 15.73 -23.07
N ASP A 27 -5.13 14.65 -23.66
CA ASP A 27 -6.57 14.45 -23.88
C ASP A 27 -7.31 14.17 -22.55
N ILE A 28 -6.59 13.73 -21.51
CA ILE A 28 -7.13 13.41 -20.18
C ILE A 28 -7.86 14.60 -19.53
N LYS A 29 -7.47 15.83 -19.85
CA LYS A 29 -8.08 17.07 -19.31
C LYS A 29 -9.51 17.30 -19.82
N ASP A 30 -9.87 16.70 -20.95
CA ASP A 30 -11.17 16.87 -21.59
C ASP A 30 -12.19 15.83 -21.10
N MET A 31 -11.80 14.93 -20.18
CA MET A 31 -12.70 13.98 -19.55
C MET A 31 -13.65 14.68 -18.57
N HIS A 32 -14.95 14.39 -18.69
CA HIS A 32 -15.94 14.90 -17.76
C HIS A 32 -15.83 14.23 -16.39
N LYS A 33 -16.16 14.99 -15.34
CA LYS A 33 -16.14 14.53 -13.95
C LYS A 33 -16.96 13.25 -13.70
N GLU A 34 -18.10 13.10 -14.38
CA GLU A 34 -18.94 11.91 -14.29
C GLU A 34 -18.24 10.68 -14.92
N ASP A 35 -17.63 10.84 -16.09
CA ASP A 35 -16.89 9.77 -16.76
C ASP A 35 -15.67 9.32 -15.94
N VAL A 36 -14.92 10.28 -15.35
CA VAL A 36 -13.78 9.99 -14.46
C VAL A 36 -14.24 9.17 -13.26
N ARG A 37 -15.38 9.55 -12.66
CA ARG A 37 -15.94 8.82 -11.52
C ARG A 37 -16.33 7.40 -11.93
N ASP A 38 -17.08 7.23 -13.00
CA ASP A 38 -17.55 5.91 -13.44
C ASP A 38 -16.38 4.98 -13.76
N MET A 39 -15.36 5.49 -14.45
CA MET A 39 -14.14 4.74 -14.74
C MET A 39 -13.36 4.38 -13.48
N THR A 40 -13.26 5.31 -12.52
CA THR A 40 -12.64 5.04 -11.21
C THR A 40 -13.41 3.95 -10.46
N GLU A 41 -14.74 3.99 -10.46
CA GLU A 41 -15.59 2.97 -9.83
C GLU A 41 -15.37 1.58 -10.41
N GLU A 42 -15.25 1.47 -11.75
CA GLU A 42 -14.95 0.22 -12.43
C GLU A 42 -13.52 -0.28 -12.16
N LEU A 43 -12.51 0.59 -12.25
CA LEU A 43 -11.11 0.25 -11.98
C LEU A 43 -10.91 -0.22 -10.53
N VAL A 44 -11.36 0.55 -9.54
CA VAL A 44 -11.28 0.16 -8.13
C VAL A 44 -12.10 -1.12 -7.89
N GLY A 45 -13.23 -1.28 -8.59
CA GLY A 45 -14.05 -2.50 -8.55
C GLY A 45 -13.31 -3.74 -9.10
N MET A 46 -12.57 -3.60 -10.19
CA MET A 46 -11.75 -4.67 -10.76
C MET A 46 -10.61 -5.05 -9.80
N VAL A 47 -9.88 -4.07 -9.27
CA VAL A 47 -8.79 -4.30 -8.31
C VAL A 47 -9.31 -4.96 -7.03
N SER A 48 -10.44 -4.49 -6.48
CA SER A 48 -11.05 -5.08 -5.29
C SER A 48 -11.53 -6.52 -5.52
N LYS A 49 -12.07 -6.83 -6.71
CA LYS A 49 -12.44 -8.21 -7.07
C LYS A 49 -11.20 -9.08 -7.26
N PHE A 50 -10.15 -8.57 -7.89
CA PHE A 50 -8.89 -9.29 -8.08
C PHE A 50 -8.24 -9.64 -6.74
N SER A 51 -8.20 -8.69 -5.80
CA SER A 51 -7.62 -8.91 -4.47
C SER A 51 -8.36 -9.99 -3.67
N ASN A 52 -9.66 -10.18 -3.90
CA ASN A 52 -10.51 -11.10 -3.12
C ASN A 52 -10.72 -12.46 -3.81
N LYS A 53 -10.76 -12.52 -5.14
CA LYS A 53 -11.22 -13.74 -5.88
C LYS A 53 -10.12 -14.52 -6.60
N SER A 54 -8.89 -14.00 -6.72
CA SER A 54 -7.99 -14.48 -7.77
C SER A 54 -7.30 -15.81 -7.49
N GLU A 55 -7.11 -16.25 -6.24
CA GLU A 55 -6.56 -17.59 -5.98
C GLU A 55 -6.80 -18.04 -4.53
N ARG A 56 -7.02 -19.35 -4.32
CA ARG A 56 -6.76 -19.93 -2.99
C ARG A 56 -5.26 -19.85 -2.84
N PHE A 57 -4.83 -18.94 -1.98
CA PHE A 57 -3.44 -18.75 -1.66
C PHE A 57 -2.84 -20.11 -1.36
N VAL A 58 -1.83 -20.50 -2.15
CA VAL A 58 -0.98 -21.61 -1.73
C VAL A 58 -0.56 -21.23 -0.33
N ASP A 59 -0.70 -22.17 0.59
CA ASP A 59 -0.25 -21.98 1.96
C ASP A 59 1.29 -21.94 1.93
N VAL A 60 1.82 -20.84 1.42
CA VAL A 60 3.20 -20.42 1.60
C VAL A 60 3.30 -19.86 3.02
N GLN A 61 2.66 -20.52 3.99
CA GLN A 61 3.13 -20.58 5.35
C GLN A 61 4.52 -21.22 5.31
N SER A 62 5.54 -20.39 5.09
CA SER A 62 6.88 -20.47 5.69
C SER A 62 7.80 -19.37 5.10
N LEU A 63 7.42 -18.10 5.27
CA LEU A 63 8.32 -17.18 5.99
C LEU A 63 7.77 -16.99 7.41
N LEU A 64 7.25 -18.07 8.00
CA LEU A 64 7.55 -18.33 9.40
C LEU A 64 9.07 -18.40 9.46
N TRP A 65 9.70 -17.23 9.58
CA TRP A 65 10.38 -16.90 10.82
C TRP A 65 10.52 -18.18 11.65
N GLU A 66 11.62 -18.93 11.52
CA GLU A 66 12.06 -19.93 12.50
C GLU A 66 12.34 -19.27 13.88
N PHE A 67 11.54 -18.24 14.22
CA PHE A 67 11.76 -17.16 15.15
C PHE A 67 10.56 -17.03 16.10
N GLU A 68 9.78 -18.08 16.36
CA GLU A 68 9.02 -18.10 17.62
C GLU A 68 9.93 -17.92 18.85
N GLY A 69 11.26 -18.10 18.71
CA GLY A 69 12.27 -17.67 19.68
C GLY A 69 13.21 -16.54 19.23
N GLY A 70 13.15 -16.10 17.98
CA GLY A 70 14.18 -15.23 17.39
C GLY A 70 13.86 -13.74 17.44
N MET A 71 12.58 -13.33 17.37
CA MET A 71 12.25 -11.90 17.44
C MET A 71 12.51 -11.35 18.84
N LEU A 72 12.23 -12.13 19.88
CA LEU A 72 12.53 -11.79 21.27
C LEU A 72 14.04 -11.63 21.47
N ARG A 73 14.86 -12.57 21.00
CA ARG A 73 16.33 -12.45 21.10
C ARG A 73 16.89 -11.27 20.33
N VAL A 74 16.47 -11.06 19.08
CA VAL A 74 16.96 -9.93 18.28
C VAL A 74 16.45 -8.59 18.84
N ALA A 75 15.24 -8.55 19.38
CA ALA A 75 14.72 -7.36 20.08
C ALA A 75 15.47 -7.07 21.38
N ASP A 76 15.77 -8.08 22.21
CA ASP A 76 16.54 -7.93 23.45
C ASP A 76 18.03 -7.59 23.18
N GLU A 77 18.64 -8.22 22.17
CA GLU A 77 20.03 -7.94 21.74
C GLU A 77 20.15 -6.55 21.07
N ARG A 78 19.07 -6.03 20.47
CA ARG A 78 19.05 -4.69 19.83
C ARG A 78 18.43 -3.59 20.68
N ALA A 79 17.69 -3.89 21.74
CA ALA A 79 17.17 -2.92 22.71
C ALA A 79 18.25 -1.99 23.31
N PRO A 80 19.50 -2.43 23.55
CA PRO A 80 20.57 -1.53 24.03
C PRO A 80 21.29 -0.76 22.91
N LEU A 81 21.02 -1.03 21.63
CA LEU A 81 21.67 -0.35 20.51
C LEU A 81 20.88 0.90 20.11
N ALA A 82 21.56 2.05 20.05
CA ALA A 82 20.95 3.27 19.54
C ALA A 82 20.44 3.04 18.10
N PRO A 83 19.21 3.49 17.75
CA PRO A 83 18.63 3.26 16.43
C PRO A 83 19.52 3.90 15.36
N LYS A 84 20.32 3.08 14.67
CA LYS A 84 20.97 3.48 13.44
C LYS A 84 19.92 3.48 12.35
N HIS A 85 19.99 4.49 11.48
CA HIS A 85 19.01 4.72 10.43
C HIS A 85 18.78 3.42 9.63
N ALA A 86 17.50 3.11 9.43
CA ALA A 86 16.96 1.81 9.06
C ALA A 86 17.79 1.02 8.02
N GLN A 87 18.32 -0.12 8.44
CA GLN A 87 18.57 -1.24 7.54
C GLN A 87 17.71 -2.41 8.00
N LEU A 88 16.62 -2.63 7.27
CA LEU A 88 15.90 -3.90 7.28
C LEU A 88 16.85 -4.91 6.60
N ILE A 89 17.62 -5.65 7.40
CA ILE A 89 18.47 -6.72 6.87
C ILE A 89 17.57 -7.96 6.75
N GLU A 90 16.96 -8.11 5.59
CA GLU A 90 16.15 -9.28 5.26
C GLU A 90 17.08 -10.42 4.82
N TYR A 91 17.16 -11.47 5.64
CA TYR A 91 17.84 -12.71 5.27
C TYR A 91 16.79 -13.67 4.70
N TYR A 92 16.70 -13.75 3.38
CA TYR A 92 15.88 -14.74 2.71
C TYR A 92 16.62 -16.07 2.72
N GLY A 93 16.25 -16.97 3.63
CA GLY A 93 16.73 -18.35 3.60
C GLY A 93 16.38 -18.98 2.26
N ALA A 94 17.27 -19.83 1.73
CA ALA A 94 17.02 -20.61 0.52
C ALA A 94 15.89 -21.61 0.81
N HIS A 95 14.65 -21.16 0.67
CA HIS A 95 13.50 -21.98 0.95
C HIS A 95 13.35 -23.01 -0.17
N THR A 96 13.42 -24.30 0.15
CA THR A 96 13.15 -25.40 -0.81
C THR A 96 11.74 -25.36 -1.42
N LYS A 97 10.89 -24.44 -0.95
CA LYS A 97 9.54 -24.12 -1.46
C LYS A 97 9.49 -22.90 -2.40
N LEU A 98 10.53 -22.07 -2.45
CA LEU A 98 10.70 -21.00 -3.45
C LEU A 98 11.32 -21.61 -4.72
N ASN A 99 10.53 -22.45 -5.41
CA ASN A 99 10.92 -23.00 -6.71
C ASN A 99 10.41 -22.09 -7.85
N ASP A 100 10.95 -22.28 -9.06
CA ASP A 100 10.61 -21.46 -10.23
C ASP A 100 9.09 -21.40 -10.50
N THR A 101 8.36 -22.46 -10.18
CA THR A 101 6.89 -22.51 -10.33
C THR A 101 6.19 -21.52 -9.40
N VAL A 102 6.60 -21.44 -8.13
CA VAL A 102 6.04 -20.49 -7.15
C VAL A 102 6.49 -19.07 -7.48
N LEU A 103 7.77 -18.88 -7.84
CA LEU A 103 8.30 -17.57 -8.23
C LEU A 103 7.63 -17.02 -9.48
N ALA A 104 7.33 -17.86 -10.48
CA ALA A 104 6.59 -17.46 -11.67
C ALA A 104 5.18 -16.99 -11.31
N ALA A 105 4.48 -17.70 -10.41
CA ALA A 105 3.16 -17.28 -9.95
C ALA A 105 3.21 -15.95 -9.19
N ILE A 106 4.19 -15.77 -8.28
CA ILE A 106 4.41 -14.50 -7.57
C ILE A 106 4.69 -13.38 -8.57
N ASN A 107 5.57 -13.60 -9.55
CA ASN A 107 5.91 -12.59 -10.55
C ASN A 107 4.69 -12.17 -11.40
N ILE A 108 3.88 -13.13 -11.83
CA ILE A 108 2.64 -12.88 -12.58
C ILE A 108 1.66 -12.05 -11.73
N TRP A 109 1.58 -12.33 -10.43
CA TRP A 109 0.72 -11.61 -9.50
C TRP A 109 1.26 -10.21 -9.18
N MET A 110 2.58 -10.06 -8.98
CA MET A 110 3.24 -8.75 -8.81
C MET A 110 2.99 -7.85 -10.01
N HIS A 111 3.08 -8.39 -11.23
CA HIS A 111 2.75 -7.62 -12.44
C HIS A 111 1.32 -7.09 -12.39
N ALA A 112 0.35 -7.94 -12.02
CA ALA A 112 -1.06 -7.53 -11.89
C ALA A 112 -1.25 -6.39 -10.88
N ILE A 113 -0.60 -6.47 -9.72
CA ILE A 113 -0.64 -5.41 -8.70
C ILE A 113 -0.04 -4.13 -9.25
N CYS A 114 1.18 -4.18 -9.80
CA CYS A 114 1.89 -3.00 -10.26
C CYS A 114 1.09 -2.27 -11.33
N ARG A 115 0.56 -3.00 -12.33
CA ARG A 115 -0.33 -2.43 -13.34
C ARG A 115 -1.62 -1.86 -12.77
N SER A 116 -2.18 -2.51 -11.75
CA SER A 116 -3.35 -1.97 -11.04
C SER A 116 -3.02 -0.64 -10.36
N PHE A 117 -1.85 -0.51 -9.74
CA PHE A 117 -1.42 0.75 -9.12
C PHE A 117 -1.16 1.85 -10.13
N GLU A 118 -0.55 1.54 -11.26
CA GLU A 118 -0.34 2.48 -12.36
C GLU A 118 -1.69 3.01 -12.87
N LEU A 119 -2.64 2.12 -13.17
CA LEU A 119 -3.99 2.51 -13.60
C LEU A 119 -4.74 3.34 -12.55
N LEU A 120 -4.61 3.01 -11.26
CA LEU A 120 -5.19 3.83 -10.20
C LEU A 120 -4.52 5.19 -10.12
N ARG A 121 -3.19 5.28 -10.28
CA ARG A 121 -2.45 6.55 -10.37
C ARG A 121 -2.95 7.38 -11.55
N ASP A 122 -3.20 6.78 -12.70
CA ASP A 122 -3.73 7.46 -13.89
C ASP A 122 -5.11 8.07 -13.63
N MET A 123 -5.96 7.41 -12.82
CA MET A 123 -7.20 8.01 -12.32
C MET A 123 -6.97 9.18 -11.36
N GLY A 124 -5.87 9.14 -10.59
CA GLY A 124 -5.42 10.27 -9.79
C GLY A 124 -5.07 11.49 -10.65
N VAL A 125 -4.36 11.27 -11.77
CA VAL A 125 -4.07 12.31 -12.77
C VAL A 125 -5.35 12.84 -13.40
N ALA A 126 -6.27 11.98 -13.84
CA ALA A 126 -7.55 12.44 -14.40
C ALA A 126 -8.38 13.25 -13.38
N SER A 127 -8.30 12.87 -12.10
CA SER A 127 -8.99 13.57 -11.01
C SER A 127 -8.41 14.96 -10.74
N SER A 128 -7.12 15.20 -11.02
CA SER A 128 -6.51 16.52 -10.78
C SER A 128 -7.07 17.63 -11.68
N HIS A 129 -7.68 17.27 -12.81
CA HIS A 129 -8.37 18.20 -13.70
C HIS A 129 -9.85 18.44 -13.33
N ASN A 130 -10.41 17.68 -12.39
CA ASN A 130 -11.85 17.65 -12.09
C ASN A 130 -12.19 17.89 -10.61
N VAL A 131 -11.19 17.91 -9.74
CA VAL A 131 -11.33 18.05 -8.29
C VAL A 131 -10.48 19.23 -7.81
N HIS A 132 -11.16 20.26 -7.34
CA HIS A 132 -10.54 21.52 -6.93
C HIS A 132 -10.49 21.70 -5.42
N LYS A 133 -9.69 22.67 -4.96
CA LYS A 133 -9.62 23.04 -3.54
C LYS A 133 -11.01 23.51 -3.04
N GLY A 134 -11.48 22.90 -1.96
CA GLY A 134 -12.80 23.20 -1.38
C GLY A 134 -13.96 22.37 -1.92
N ASP A 135 -13.74 21.57 -2.97
CA ASP A 135 -14.74 20.61 -3.44
C ASP A 135 -14.90 19.44 -2.46
N HIS A 136 -16.07 18.79 -2.52
CA HIS A 136 -16.20 17.44 -2.02
C HIS A 136 -15.37 16.52 -2.93
N GLY A 137 -14.25 16.00 -2.42
CA GLY A 137 -13.35 15.12 -3.15
C GLY A 137 -14.05 13.90 -3.76
N LEU A 138 -13.39 13.26 -4.73
CA LEU A 138 -13.85 12.01 -5.32
C LEU A 138 -13.52 10.85 -4.37
N VAL A 139 -14.56 10.19 -3.86
CA VAL A 139 -14.40 9.01 -2.99
C VAL A 139 -15.04 7.81 -3.66
N VAL A 140 -14.23 6.77 -3.89
CA VAL A 140 -14.68 5.46 -4.37
C VAL A 140 -14.28 4.42 -3.33
N ASP A 141 -15.28 3.89 -2.64
CA ASP A 141 -15.12 2.85 -1.62
C ASP A 141 -15.69 1.52 -2.13
N LYS A 142 -14.84 0.49 -2.19
CA LYS A 142 -15.21 -0.89 -2.52
C LYS A 142 -14.81 -1.80 -1.36
N LEU A 143 -15.22 -3.06 -1.43
CA LEU A 143 -15.13 -3.99 -0.30
C LEU A 143 -13.74 -4.04 0.34
N THR A 144 -12.68 -4.08 -0.46
CA THR A 144 -11.28 -4.25 -0.01
C THR A 144 -10.36 -3.08 -0.35
N VAL A 145 -10.82 -2.10 -1.12
CA VAL A 145 -10.00 -0.97 -1.61
C VAL A 145 -10.83 0.31 -1.57
N GLN A 146 -10.22 1.38 -1.09
CA GLN A 146 -10.77 2.73 -1.16
C GLN A 146 -9.78 3.65 -1.89
N MET A 147 -10.30 4.47 -2.79
CA MET A 147 -9.59 5.57 -3.42
C MET A 147 -10.27 6.89 -3.04
N ILE A 148 -9.46 7.86 -2.62
CA ILE A 148 -9.89 9.23 -2.32
C ILE A 148 -9.02 10.17 -3.14
N ALA A 149 -9.61 11.08 -3.91
CA ALA A 149 -8.92 12.19 -4.55
C ALA A 149 -9.53 13.54 -4.11
N PHE A 150 -8.71 14.50 -3.70
CA PHE A 150 -9.17 15.78 -3.14
C PHE A 150 -8.17 16.90 -3.39
N GLY A 151 -8.66 18.14 -3.52
CA GLY A 151 -7.80 19.32 -3.60
C GLY A 151 -7.07 19.55 -2.27
N MET A 152 -5.77 19.80 -2.33
CA MET A 152 -4.94 20.03 -1.15
C MET A 152 -4.96 21.50 -0.73
N ASP A 153 -4.84 21.74 0.58
CA ASP A 153 -4.55 23.06 1.12
C ASP A 153 -3.11 23.13 1.62
N GLU A 154 -2.30 23.95 0.96
CA GLU A 154 -0.90 24.20 1.26
C GLU A 154 -0.67 25.15 2.45
N THR A 155 -1.76 25.74 2.99
CA THR A 155 -1.67 26.72 4.08
C THR A 155 -1.60 26.10 5.47
N GLU A 156 -2.03 24.84 5.60
CA GLU A 156 -2.08 24.06 6.84
C GLU A 156 -1.42 22.68 6.66
N ALA A 157 -1.06 22.01 7.76
CA ALA A 157 -0.55 20.65 7.67
C ALA A 157 -1.68 19.68 7.33
N LEU A 158 -1.39 18.69 6.49
CA LEU A 158 -2.36 17.68 6.08
C LEU A 158 -2.09 16.38 6.84
N THR A 159 -3.12 15.90 7.54
CA THR A 159 -3.10 14.59 8.19
C THR A 159 -3.99 13.65 7.41
N VAL A 160 -3.42 12.55 6.92
CA VAL A 160 -4.13 11.50 6.22
C VAL A 160 -4.11 10.24 7.05
N VAL A 161 -5.27 9.60 7.19
CA VAL A 161 -5.44 8.36 7.96
C VAL A 161 -5.86 7.25 7.00
N SER A 162 -5.24 6.06 7.15
CA SER A 162 -5.61 4.87 6.38
C SER A 162 -7.00 4.36 6.75
N LEU A 163 -7.59 3.57 5.86
CA LEU A 163 -8.94 3.03 6.01
C LEU A 163 -9.14 2.14 7.26
N ASP A 164 -8.07 1.52 7.75
CA ASP A 164 -8.06 0.70 8.97
C ASP A 164 -7.72 1.51 10.24
N TYR A 165 -7.44 2.81 10.11
CA TYR A 165 -7.02 3.72 11.17
C TYR A 165 -5.70 3.38 11.86
N LEU A 166 -4.85 2.57 11.22
CA LEU A 166 -3.57 2.13 11.82
C LEU A 166 -2.37 2.91 11.31
N THR A 167 -2.51 3.58 10.17
CA THR A 167 -1.45 4.37 9.55
C THR A 167 -1.90 5.82 9.41
N THR A 168 -1.01 6.72 9.81
CA THR A 168 -1.21 8.15 9.68
C THR A 168 -0.01 8.77 8.97
N ALA A 169 -0.26 9.44 7.84
CA ALA A 169 0.72 10.26 7.15
C ALA A 169 0.50 11.73 7.54
N VAL A 170 1.54 12.40 8.00
CA VAL A 170 1.49 13.82 8.36
C VAL A 170 2.39 14.61 7.41
N LEU A 171 1.76 15.33 6.49
CA LEU A 171 2.44 16.23 5.57
C LEU A 171 2.49 17.61 6.19
N THR A 172 3.69 18.04 6.57
CA THR A 172 3.88 19.35 7.21
C THR A 172 3.66 20.47 6.20
N LYS A 173 3.28 21.65 6.69
CA LYS A 173 3.12 22.83 5.83
C LYS A 173 4.35 23.12 4.94
N PRO A 174 5.60 23.11 5.44
CA PRO A 174 6.78 23.32 4.59
C PRO A 174 6.90 22.28 3.48
N MET A 175 6.55 21.01 3.75
CA MET A 175 6.55 19.94 2.75
C MET A 175 5.51 20.20 1.66
N LEU A 176 4.30 20.61 2.02
CA LEU A 176 3.25 20.95 1.05
C LEU A 176 3.63 22.15 0.18
N GLN A 177 4.29 23.15 0.75
CA GLN A 177 4.80 24.30 0.01
C GLN A 177 5.93 23.91 -0.96
N ASP A 178 6.85 23.04 -0.56
CA ASP A 178 7.89 22.50 -1.44
C ASP A 178 7.30 21.62 -2.55
N MET A 179 6.27 20.81 -2.25
CA MET A 179 5.51 20.04 -3.24
C MET A 179 4.83 20.95 -4.26
N GLN A 180 4.09 21.99 -3.82
CA GLN A 180 3.41 22.94 -4.72
C GLN A 180 4.39 23.64 -5.64
N ALA A 181 5.53 24.08 -5.09
CA ALA A 181 6.56 24.76 -5.87
C ALA A 181 7.18 23.87 -6.95
N LYS A 182 7.25 22.55 -6.73
CA LYS A 182 7.85 21.58 -7.66
C LYS A 182 6.88 21.03 -8.67
N LEU A 183 5.65 20.72 -8.24
CA LEU A 183 4.58 20.27 -9.13
C LEU A 183 4.11 21.41 -10.04
N GLY A 184 4.19 22.66 -9.58
CA GLY A 184 3.68 23.82 -10.30
C GLY A 184 2.15 23.83 -10.37
N GLY A 185 1.60 24.69 -11.22
CA GLY A 185 0.14 24.86 -11.36
C GLY A 185 -0.50 25.73 -10.29
N THR A 186 -1.81 25.93 -10.41
CA THR A 186 -2.58 26.80 -9.50
C THR A 186 -3.05 26.05 -8.26
N GLU A 187 -3.36 24.77 -8.42
CA GLU A 187 -3.82 23.88 -7.35
C GLU A 187 -3.08 22.54 -7.38
N MET A 188 -3.05 21.86 -6.23
CA MET A 188 -2.60 20.48 -6.11
C MET A 188 -3.78 19.60 -5.73
N THR A 189 -3.79 18.39 -6.27
CA THR A 189 -4.74 17.34 -5.90
C THR A 189 -3.96 16.18 -5.28
N ALA A 190 -4.40 15.69 -4.14
CA ALA A 190 -3.90 14.47 -3.54
C ALA A 190 -4.78 13.29 -3.92
N GLN A 191 -4.15 12.13 -4.05
CA GLN A 191 -4.81 10.84 -4.11
C GLN A 191 -4.31 9.95 -2.99
N ILE A 192 -5.24 9.26 -2.35
CA ILE A 192 -5.01 8.23 -1.36
C ILE A 192 -5.63 6.94 -1.88
N ILE A 193 -4.87 5.84 -1.81
CA ILE A 193 -5.38 4.50 -2.04
C ILE A 193 -5.08 3.67 -0.81
N SER A 194 -6.13 3.08 -0.22
CA SER A 194 -6.04 2.26 0.99
C SER A 194 -6.63 0.88 0.73
N PHE A 195 -5.91 -0.17 1.14
CA PHE A 195 -6.37 -1.56 1.04
C PHE A 195 -6.73 -2.07 2.43
N LYS A 196 -7.93 -2.63 2.61
CA LYS A 196 -8.34 -3.23 3.90
C LYS A 196 -7.54 -4.48 4.25
N GLU A 197 -7.03 -5.17 3.24
CA GLU A 197 -6.24 -6.39 3.36
C GLU A 197 -5.03 -6.28 2.45
N ASN A 198 -3.94 -6.94 2.82
CA ASN A 198 -2.73 -6.94 2.00
C ASN A 198 -3.01 -7.62 0.64
N PRO A 199 -2.84 -6.93 -0.50
CA PRO A 199 -2.94 -7.60 -1.79
C PRO A 199 -1.79 -8.60 -1.99
N PHE A 200 -0.62 -8.42 -1.38
CA PHE A 200 0.52 -9.32 -1.53
C PHE A 200 0.31 -10.64 -0.78
N TRP A 201 -0.36 -11.60 -1.42
CA TRP A 201 -0.80 -12.84 -0.78
C TRP A 201 0.29 -13.75 -0.23
N TRP A 202 1.51 -13.64 -0.75
CA TRP A 202 2.68 -14.38 -0.27
C TRP A 202 3.34 -13.71 0.95
N TYR A 203 2.88 -12.52 1.33
CA TYR A 203 3.40 -11.78 2.46
C TYR A 203 2.69 -12.25 3.76
N PRO A 204 3.43 -12.55 4.84
CA PRO A 204 2.85 -13.13 6.04
C PRO A 204 1.85 -12.19 6.72
N THR A 205 0.67 -12.71 7.06
CA THR A 205 -0.43 -12.03 7.76
C THR A 205 -0.42 -12.24 9.28
N GLU A 206 0.44 -13.10 9.81
CA GLU A 206 0.41 -13.57 11.21
C GLU A 206 1.13 -12.65 12.23
N HIS A 207 1.71 -11.52 11.80
CA HIS A 207 2.35 -10.56 12.69
C HIS A 207 1.57 -9.24 12.78
N PRO A 208 1.49 -8.61 13.96
CA PRO A 208 0.70 -7.39 14.21
C PRO A 208 1.27 -6.12 13.54
N ILE A 209 2.21 -6.26 12.62
CA ILE A 209 2.42 -5.24 11.59
C ILE A 209 1.27 -5.44 10.61
N THR A 210 0.13 -4.87 10.97
CA THR A 210 -1.08 -4.79 10.17
C THR A 210 -0.70 -4.34 8.77
N THR A 211 -0.75 -5.30 7.85
CA THR A 211 -0.20 -5.29 6.48
C THR A 211 -1.05 -4.44 5.54
N THR A 212 -1.49 -3.29 6.02
CA THR A 212 -2.33 -2.37 5.27
C THR A 212 -1.47 -1.62 4.28
N VAL A 213 -1.82 -1.74 3.00
CA VAL A 213 -1.15 -0.98 1.94
C VAL A 213 -1.83 0.37 1.83
N PHE A 214 -1.05 1.42 2.08
CA PHE A 214 -1.45 2.80 1.96
C PHE A 214 -0.54 3.49 0.94
N TYR A 215 -1.14 4.09 -0.08
CA TYR A 215 -0.46 4.81 -1.14
C TYR A 215 -0.94 6.26 -1.16
N PHE A 216 0.02 7.19 -1.23
CA PHE A 216 -0.23 8.62 -1.36
C PHE A 216 0.45 9.13 -2.62
N SER A 217 -0.29 9.89 -3.41
CA SER A 217 0.22 10.62 -4.57
C SER A 217 -0.29 12.05 -4.56
N ALA A 218 0.48 12.95 -5.15
CA ALA A 218 0.07 14.32 -5.39
C ALA A 218 0.29 14.67 -6.85
N PHE A 219 -0.65 15.44 -7.39
CA PHE A 219 -0.73 15.80 -8.80
C PHE A 219 -0.96 17.29 -8.93
N SER A 220 -0.55 17.83 -10.06
CA SER A 220 -0.91 19.17 -10.51
C SER A 220 -1.46 19.07 -11.92
N GLU A 221 -2.38 19.97 -12.25
CA GLU A 221 -2.91 20.15 -13.60
C GLU A 221 -1.84 20.64 -14.60
N ALA A 222 -0.70 21.16 -14.12
CA ALA A 222 0.32 21.77 -14.96
C ALA A 222 1.14 20.77 -15.77
N ASP A 223 1.49 19.63 -15.17
CA ASP A 223 2.26 18.58 -15.83
C ASP A 223 1.79 17.19 -15.35
N PRO A 224 0.90 16.52 -16.11
CA PRO A 224 0.38 15.21 -15.75
C PRO A 224 1.40 14.08 -15.93
N THR A 225 2.57 14.36 -16.53
CA THR A 225 3.58 13.33 -16.85
C THR A 225 4.61 13.13 -15.73
N ILE A 226 4.63 14.00 -14.72
CA ILE A 226 5.57 13.89 -13.59
C ILE A 226 5.31 12.59 -12.81
N SER A 227 6.33 11.74 -12.76
CA SER A 227 6.29 10.44 -12.07
C SER A 227 7.02 10.42 -10.72
N GLY A 228 7.83 11.43 -10.43
CA GLY A 228 8.53 11.54 -9.15
C GLY A 228 9.17 12.89 -8.92
N ILE A 229 9.16 13.34 -7.67
CA ILE A 229 9.80 14.58 -7.20
C ILE A 229 10.59 14.28 -5.94
N GLU A 230 11.83 14.75 -5.89
CA GLU A 230 12.61 14.74 -4.66
C GLU A 230 12.15 15.91 -3.79
N LEU A 231 11.80 15.67 -2.52
CA LEU A 231 11.37 16.70 -1.57
C LEU A 231 12.53 17.12 -0.65
N LYS A 232 12.59 18.41 -0.31
CA LYS A 232 13.61 18.95 0.60
C LYS A 232 13.26 18.67 2.06
N GLU A 233 11.98 18.69 2.37
CA GLU A 233 11.46 18.44 3.72
C GLU A 233 11.18 16.95 3.91
N PRO A 234 11.58 16.35 5.04
CA PRO A 234 11.39 14.92 5.28
C PRO A 234 9.90 14.60 5.49
N PHE A 235 9.43 13.56 4.83
CA PHE A 235 8.10 13.00 5.05
C PHE A 235 8.00 12.38 6.45
N LYS A 236 6.93 12.70 7.18
CA LYS A 236 6.65 12.11 8.50
C LYS A 236 5.56 11.06 8.38
N PHE A 237 5.94 9.82 8.72
CA PHE A 237 5.05 8.67 8.74
C PHE A 237 4.90 8.15 10.16
N GLU A 238 3.66 8.01 10.61
CA GLU A 238 3.32 7.46 11.93
C GLU A 238 2.50 6.18 11.74
N MET A 239 2.94 5.08 12.36
CA MET A 239 2.24 3.81 12.34
C MET A 239 1.88 3.42 13.76
N LEU A 240 0.59 3.20 14.02
CA LEU A 240 0.10 2.70 15.29
C LEU A 240 0.41 1.20 15.39
N GLN A 241 1.40 0.84 16.22
CA GLN A 241 1.62 -0.57 16.53
C GLN A 241 0.48 -1.07 17.42
N GLN A 242 -0.42 -1.91 16.87
CA GLN A 242 -1.29 -2.72 17.72
C GLN A 242 -0.44 -3.77 18.44
N ARG A 243 0.10 -3.44 19.60
CA ARG A 243 0.62 -4.46 20.53
C ARG A 243 -0.57 -5.09 21.23
N THR A 244 -1.07 -6.19 20.71
CA THR A 244 -1.88 -7.10 21.53
C THR A 244 -0.96 -7.60 22.65
N LEU A 245 -1.19 -7.16 23.88
CA LEU A 245 -0.58 -7.75 25.07
C LEU A 245 -1.01 -9.22 25.10
N LYS A 246 -0.17 -10.14 24.60
CA LYS A 246 -0.30 -11.55 24.98
C LYS A 246 0.01 -11.59 26.48
N GLU A 247 -1.02 -11.75 27.31
CA GLU A 247 -0.81 -12.15 28.70
C GLU A 247 0.10 -13.40 28.68
N PRO A 248 1.19 -13.42 29.47
CA PRO A 248 2.02 -14.61 29.54
C PRO A 248 1.14 -15.79 29.95
N ALA A 249 1.32 -16.92 29.26
CA ALA A 249 0.54 -18.12 29.58
C ALA A 249 0.70 -18.44 31.07
N LEU A 250 -0.41 -18.37 31.80
CA LEU A 250 -0.46 -18.68 33.22
C LEU A 250 -0.26 -20.21 33.32
N LEU A 251 0.98 -20.64 33.52
CA LEU A 251 1.32 -22.04 33.78
C LEU A 251 0.68 -22.44 35.12
N ARG A 252 -0.56 -22.93 35.06
CA ARG A 252 -1.20 -23.65 36.17
C ARG A 252 -0.85 -25.13 36.04
N GLY A 253 0.28 -25.51 36.61
CA GLY A 253 0.62 -26.90 36.90
C GLY A 253 0.48 -27.16 38.40
N TYR A 254 -0.06 -28.32 38.77
CA TYR A 254 0.08 -28.85 40.12
C TYR A 254 1.41 -29.58 40.20
N VAL A 255 2.20 -29.33 41.24
CA VAL A 255 3.38 -30.13 41.57
C VAL A 255 2.88 -31.44 42.15
N GLU A 256 2.76 -32.49 41.32
CA GLU A 256 2.63 -33.85 41.82
C GLU A 256 4.01 -34.32 42.27
N ALA A 257 4.14 -34.50 43.59
CA ALA A 257 5.19 -35.21 44.33
C ALA A 257 6.60 -35.20 43.71
N ALA A 258 7.51 -34.43 44.31
CA ALA A 258 8.93 -34.71 44.18
C ALA A 258 9.18 -36.11 44.79
N GLU A 259 9.53 -37.09 43.95
CA GLU A 259 10.13 -38.32 44.44
C GLU A 259 11.37 -37.93 45.27
N GLU A 260 11.42 -38.45 46.50
CA GLU A 260 12.60 -38.35 47.37
C GLU A 260 13.81 -38.90 46.59
N MET A 261 14.80 -38.05 46.35
CA MET A 261 16.06 -38.49 45.75
C MET A 261 16.77 -39.50 46.68
N PRO A 262 17.40 -40.56 46.15
CA PRO A 262 18.31 -41.41 46.93
C PRO A 262 19.55 -40.66 47.43
#